data_AF-I0X7J9-F1
#
_entry.id   AF-I0X7J9-F1
#
_cell.length_a   1.000
_cell.length_b   1.000
_cell.length_c   1.000
_cell.angle_alpha   90.00
_cell.angle_beta   90.00
_cell.angle_gamma   90.00
#
_symmetry.space_group_name_H-M   'P 1'
#
loop_
_entity.id
_entity.type
_entity.pdbx_description
1 polymer ?
#
loop_
_entity_poly.entity_id
_entity_poly.type
_entity_poly.pdbx_seq_one_letter_code
_entity_poly.pdbx_strand_id
1 'polypeptide(L)'
;MKEKCSHIMEKFYEADKNQLLSPSVSFHLLTCKECRARVRLLTQAEKLASQELKEKVDADSEEVTRIVKLAMQKQKDYIKVSFTSWGISGFFLLVFCILLSFVSNGTNPLIEFAASIFSGLLLSFYIMSFIGSNLDIFVKKTRKFNAGSLLSV
;
A
#
# COMPACT_ATOMS: atom_id res chain seq x y z
N MET A 1 34.55 18.75 1.72
CA MET A 1 33.38 18.00 2.23
C MET A 1 33.88 16.63 2.67
N LYS A 2 33.79 16.26 3.95
CA LYS A 2 34.31 14.97 4.42
C LYS A 2 33.45 13.85 3.82
N GLU A 3 34.03 12.85 3.16
CA GLU A 3 33.33 11.74 2.49
C GLU A 3 32.27 11.05 3.38
N LYS A 4 32.49 11.07 4.71
CA LYS A 4 31.52 10.57 5.69
C LYS A 4 30.20 11.34 5.67
N CYS A 5 30.22 12.66 5.49
CA CYS A 5 29.01 13.49 5.46
C CYS A 5 28.21 13.29 4.18
N SER A 6 28.87 13.10 3.03
CA SER A 6 28.17 12.81 1.76
C SER A 6 27.46 11.46 1.83
N HIS A 7 28.15 10.43 2.31
CA HIS A 7 27.57 9.10 2.47
C HIS A 7 26.41 9.07 3.48
N ILE A 8 26.48 9.85 4.57
CA ILE A 8 25.36 9.97 5.51
C ILE A 8 24.15 10.67 4.87
N MET A 9 24.38 11.72 4.05
CA MET A 9 23.29 12.42 3.37
C MET A 9 22.65 11.55 2.26
N GLU A 10 23.43 10.74 1.56
CA GLU A 10 22.91 9.78 0.57
C GLU A 10 21.95 8.78 1.22
N LYS A 11 22.36 8.17 2.35
CA LYS A 11 21.47 7.31 3.15
C LYS A 11 20.23 8.03 3.70
N PHE A 12 20.35 9.33 3.98
CA PHE A 12 19.20 10.14 4.38
C PHE A 12 18.23 10.35 3.20
N TYR A 13 18.72 10.51 1.97
CA TYR A 13 17.89 10.65 0.77
C TYR A 13 17.24 9.34 0.31
N GLU A 14 17.87 8.20 0.57
CA GLU A 14 17.28 6.89 0.33
C GLU A 14 16.12 6.57 1.28
N ALA A 15 16.12 7.16 2.47
CA ALA A 15 15.08 6.95 3.47
C ALA A 15 13.82 7.76 3.11
N ASP A 16 12.71 7.05 2.91
CA ASP A 16 11.41 7.69 2.66
C ASP A 16 10.90 8.42 3.92
N LYS A 17 10.05 9.45 3.74
CA LYS A 17 9.65 10.43 4.78
C LYS A 17 9.07 9.80 6.05
N ASN A 18 8.50 8.60 5.94
CA ASN A 18 7.85 7.87 7.03
C ASN A 18 8.67 6.68 7.56
N GLN A 19 9.91 6.50 7.08
CA GLN A 19 10.78 5.44 7.57
C GLN A 19 11.65 5.92 8.72
N LEU A 20 11.88 5.04 9.70
CA LEU A 20 12.81 5.31 10.78
C LEU A 20 14.23 5.40 10.23
N LEU A 21 14.88 6.54 10.44
CA LEU A 21 16.27 6.72 10.07
C LEU A 21 17.16 5.76 10.86
N SER A 22 18.15 5.18 10.18
CA SER A 22 19.14 4.35 10.87
C SER A 22 19.80 5.13 12.03
N PRO A 23 20.08 4.48 13.18
CA PRO A 23 20.60 5.17 14.36
C PRO A 23 21.88 5.97 14.09
N SER A 24 22.73 5.47 13.18
CA SER A 24 23.97 6.13 12.75
C SER A 24 23.70 7.47 12.07
N VAL A 25 22.73 7.53 11.16
CA VAL A 25 22.33 8.77 10.48
C VAL A 25 21.72 9.75 11.48
N SER A 26 20.82 9.28 12.34
CA SER A 26 20.20 10.09 13.39
C SER A 26 21.24 10.73 14.32
N PHE A 27 22.21 9.94 14.81
CA PHE A 27 23.28 10.44 15.66
C PHE A 27 24.20 11.44 14.94
N HIS A 28 24.52 11.20 13.67
CA HIS A 28 25.30 12.14 12.87
C HIS A 28 24.57 13.46 12.66
N LEU A 29 23.27 13.45 12.37
CA LEU A 29 22.44 14.65 12.24
C LEU A 29 22.31 15.42 13.57
N LEU A 30 22.46 14.75 14.72
CA LEU A 30 22.47 15.40 16.02
C LEU A 30 23.79 16.12 16.32
N THR A 31 24.90 15.65 15.78
CA THR A 31 26.25 16.12 16.10
C THR A 31 26.83 17.05 15.02
N CYS A 32 26.54 16.80 13.76
CA CYS A 32 27.04 17.57 12.62
C CYS A 32 26.13 18.75 12.30
N LYS A 33 26.63 19.98 12.54
CA LYS A 33 25.90 21.22 12.27
C LYS A 33 25.57 21.40 10.78
N GLU A 34 26.48 21.02 9.88
CA GLU A 34 26.28 21.17 8.43
C GLU A 34 25.17 20.27 7.90
N CYS A 35 25.21 18.97 8.24
CA CYS A 35 24.18 18.02 7.81
C CYS A 35 22.82 18.39 8.40
N ARG A 36 22.78 18.83 9.67
CA ARG A 36 21.56 19.35 10.30
C ARG A 36 21.00 20.57 9.56
N ALA A 37 21.85 21.51 9.13
CA ALA A 37 21.42 22.69 8.39
C ALA A 37 20.82 22.31 7.02
N ARG A 38 21.44 21.36 6.30
CA ARG A 38 20.93 20.86 5.02
C ARG A 38 19.56 20.20 5.16
N VAL A 39 19.40 19.31 6.14
CA VAL A 39 18.10 18.65 6.41
C VAL A 39 17.03 19.71 6.72
N ARG A 40 17.34 20.72 7.54
CA ARG A 40 16.40 21.82 7.82
C ARG A 40 15.98 22.60 6.57
N LEU A 41 16.94 22.91 5.69
CA LEU A 41 16.64 23.60 4.43
C LEU A 41 15.74 22.75 3.53
N LEU A 42 15.99 21.45 3.44
CA LEU A 42 15.14 20.51 2.69
C LEU A 42 13.73 20.44 3.28
N THR A 43 13.60 20.33 4.60
CA THR A 43 12.29 20.34 5.27
C THR A 43 11.55 21.67 5.05
N GLN A 44 12.26 22.80 5.01
CA GLN A 44 11.64 24.10 4.69
C GLN A 44 11.19 24.18 3.23
N ALA A 45 12.03 23.75 2.29
CA ALA A 45 11.69 23.71 0.87
C ALA A 45 10.50 22.78 0.62
N GLU A 46 10.50 21.61 1.26
CA GLU A 46 9.37 20.68 1.22
C GLU A 46 8.10 21.32 1.81
N LYS A 47 8.21 21.98 2.96
CA LYS A 47 7.07 22.67 3.58
C LYS A 47 6.49 23.73 2.64
N LEU A 48 7.34 24.52 1.98
CA LEU A 48 6.93 25.52 0.99
C LEU A 48 6.30 24.88 -0.25
N ALA A 49 6.85 23.77 -0.74
CA ALA A 49 6.30 23.03 -1.87
C ALA A 49 4.98 22.32 -1.54
N SER A 50 4.82 21.87 -0.29
CA SER A 50 3.60 21.24 0.24
C SER A 50 2.54 22.23 0.66
N GLN A 51 2.89 23.52 0.79
CA GLN A 51 1.93 24.55 1.11
C GLN A 51 0.96 24.63 -0.06
N GLU A 52 -0.33 24.40 0.24
CA GLU A 52 -1.39 24.46 -0.76
C GLU A 52 -1.22 25.71 -1.63
N LEU A 53 -1.30 25.51 -2.94
CA LEU A 53 -1.39 26.58 -3.91
C LEU A 53 -2.61 27.44 -3.50
N LYS A 54 -2.38 28.49 -2.71
CA LYS A 54 -3.41 29.44 -2.26
C LYS A 54 -3.92 30.30 -3.41
N GLU A 55 -3.29 30.19 -4.57
CA GLU A 55 -3.85 30.67 -5.81
C GLU A 55 -5.09 29.81 -6.09
N LYS A 56 -6.26 30.43 -5.92
CA LYS A 56 -7.50 29.89 -6.45
C LYS A 56 -7.29 29.76 -7.95
N VAL A 57 -6.83 28.60 -8.41
CA VAL A 57 -6.99 28.21 -9.79
C VAL A 57 -8.49 28.26 -10.00
N ASP A 58 -8.94 29.14 -10.90
CA ASP A 58 -10.34 29.17 -11.32
C ASP A 58 -10.67 27.78 -11.88
N ALA A 59 -11.23 26.95 -11.01
CA ALA A 59 -11.60 25.57 -11.28
C ALA A 59 -12.74 25.48 -12.31
N ASP A 60 -13.24 26.64 -12.75
CA ASP A 60 -14.27 26.82 -13.78
C ASP A 60 -13.69 26.96 -15.20
N SER A 61 -12.36 26.97 -15.34
CA SER A 61 -11.75 26.78 -16.66
C SER A 61 -11.97 25.34 -17.14
N GLU A 62 -12.74 25.19 -18.21
CA GLU A 62 -13.09 23.91 -18.84
C GLU A 62 -11.86 23.02 -19.10
N GLU A 63 -10.69 23.63 -19.33
CA GLU A 63 -9.41 22.95 -19.51
C GLU A 63 -8.90 22.27 -18.22
N VAL A 64 -9.02 22.91 -17.05
CA VAL A 64 -8.59 22.32 -15.77
C VAL A 64 -9.48 21.14 -15.42
N THR A 65 -10.80 21.26 -15.63
CA THR A 65 -11.73 20.14 -15.45
C THR A 65 -11.42 18.99 -16.41
N ARG A 66 -11.06 19.28 -17.66
CA ARG A 66 -10.68 18.28 -18.66
C ARG A 66 -9.36 17.58 -18.31
N ILE A 67 -8.34 18.31 -17.85
CA ILE A 67 -7.04 17.75 -17.43
C ILE A 67 -7.21 16.90 -16.17
N VAL A 68 -7.95 17.38 -15.16
CA VAL A 68 -8.24 16.60 -13.94
C VAL A 68 -9.03 15.34 -14.28
N LYS A 69 -10.03 15.43 -15.18
CA LYS A 69 -10.81 14.26 -15.60
C LYS A 69 -9.95 13.25 -16.37
N LEU A 70 -9.06 13.69 -17.25
CA LEU A 70 -8.12 12.80 -17.96
C LEU A 70 -7.11 12.15 -17.01
N ALA A 71 -6.57 12.91 -16.06
CA ALA A 71 -5.66 12.39 -15.03
C ALA A 71 -6.36 11.38 -14.10
N MET A 72 -7.59 11.68 -13.68
CA MET A 72 -8.38 10.78 -12.83
C MET A 72 -8.92 9.55 -13.57
N GLN A 73 -9.25 9.67 -14.85
CA GLN A 73 -9.70 8.56 -15.68
C GLN A 73 -8.58 7.56 -15.91
N LYS A 74 -7.34 8.01 -16.09
CA LYS A 74 -6.15 7.14 -16.19
C LYS A 74 -5.86 6.35 -14.90
N GLN A 75 -6.39 6.80 -13.76
CA GLN A 75 -6.17 6.15 -12.46
C GLN A 75 -7.30 5.16 -12.07
N LYS A 76 -8.39 5.08 -12.84
CA LYS A 76 -9.64 4.45 -12.39
C LYS A 76 -9.96 3.07 -12.96
N ASP A 77 -9.03 2.43 -13.66
CA ASP A 77 -9.27 1.09 -14.22
C ASP A 77 -8.80 -0.04 -13.29
N TYR A 78 -8.98 0.11 -11.98
CA TYR A 78 -9.03 -1.07 -11.11
C TYR A 78 -10.47 -1.58 -11.13
N ILE A 79 -10.68 -2.73 -11.77
CA ILE A 79 -11.97 -3.42 -11.73
C ILE A 79 -12.25 -3.74 -10.26
N LYS A 80 -13.12 -2.95 -9.63
CA LYS A 80 -13.52 -3.16 -8.25
C LYS A 80 -14.45 -4.37 -8.21
N VAL A 81 -13.87 -5.55 -7.99
CA VAL A 81 -14.63 -6.79 -7.81
C VAL A 81 -15.46 -6.66 -6.54
N SER A 82 -16.78 -6.84 -6.66
CA SER A 82 -17.70 -6.75 -5.52
C SER A 82 -17.36 -7.80 -4.46
N PHE A 83 -17.49 -7.44 -3.18
CA PHE A 83 -17.31 -8.36 -2.06
C PHE A 83 -18.24 -9.59 -2.14
N THR A 84 -19.44 -9.41 -2.71
CA THR A 84 -20.39 -10.51 -2.96
C THR A 84 -19.86 -11.50 -4.00
N SER A 85 -19.11 -11.04 -5.00
CA SER A 85 -18.49 -11.90 -6.02
C SER A 85 -17.39 -12.77 -5.42
N TRP A 86 -16.63 -12.24 -4.45
CA TRP A 86 -15.65 -13.02 -3.70
C TRP A 86 -16.32 -14.09 -2.86
N GLY A 87 -17.39 -13.76 -2.13
CA GLY A 87 -18.15 -14.75 -1.36
C GLY A 87 -18.64 -15.92 -2.20
N ILE A 88 -19.17 -15.64 -3.39
CA ILE A 88 -19.64 -16.67 -4.34
C ILE A 88 -18.45 -17.51 -4.84
N SER A 89 -17.35 -16.88 -5.24
CA SER A 89 -16.14 -17.59 -5.69
C SER A 89 -15.56 -18.50 -4.60
N GLY A 90 -15.49 -18.02 -3.36
CA GLY A 90 -15.04 -18.81 -2.21
C GLY A 90 -15.95 -20.00 -1.91
N PHE A 91 -17.27 -19.83 -2.06
CA PHE A 91 -18.22 -20.94 -1.92
C PHE A 91 -17.95 -22.04 -2.96
N PHE A 92 -17.79 -21.67 -4.24
CA PHE A 92 -17.43 -22.64 -5.28
C PHE A 92 -16.08 -23.32 -5.03
N LEU A 93 -15.08 -22.58 -4.55
CA LEU A 93 -13.78 -23.14 -4.19
C LEU A 93 -13.90 -24.18 -3.06
N LEU A 94 -14.71 -23.89 -2.04
CA LEU A 94 -14.94 -24.78 -0.92
C LEU A 94 -15.66 -26.06 -1.37
N VAL A 95 -16.70 -25.94 -2.17
CA VAL A 95 -17.40 -27.08 -2.77
C VAL A 95 -16.45 -27.92 -3.62
N PHE A 96 -15.60 -27.28 -4.44
CA PHE A 96 -14.60 -27.95 -5.25
C PHE A 96 -13.61 -28.75 -4.39
N CYS A 97 -13.08 -28.18 -3.31
CA CYS A 97 -12.19 -28.88 -2.39
C CYS A 97 -12.87 -30.10 -1.76
N ILE A 98 -14.13 -29.97 -1.33
CA ILE A 98 -14.89 -31.10 -0.76
C ILE A 98 -15.06 -32.21 -1.79
N LEU A 99 -15.49 -31.88 -3.01
CA LEU A 99 -15.67 -32.86 -4.08
C LEU A 99 -14.36 -33.57 -4.42
N LEU A 100 -13.25 -32.81 -4.47
CA LEU A 100 -11.93 -33.35 -4.72
C LEU A 100 -11.52 -34.34 -3.62
N SER A 101 -11.80 -34.04 -2.34
CA SER A 101 -11.56 -34.96 -1.22
C SER A 101 -12.41 -36.23 -1.29
N PHE A 102 -13.66 -36.13 -1.75
CA PHE A 102 -14.52 -37.31 -1.96
C PHE A 102 -14.00 -38.19 -3.10
N VAL A 103 -13.53 -37.59 -4.20
CA VAL A 103 -12.99 -38.30 -5.36
C VAL A 103 -11.62 -38.92 -5.06
N SER A 104 -10.78 -38.26 -4.26
CA SER A 104 -9.49 -38.82 -3.86
C SER A 104 -9.61 -39.96 -2.85
N ASN A 105 -10.75 -40.03 -2.14
CA ASN A 105 -10.99 -41.08 -1.17
C ASN A 105 -11.12 -42.45 -1.87
N GLY A 106 -10.25 -43.40 -1.52
CA GLY A 106 -10.16 -44.70 -2.19
C GLY A 106 -9.27 -44.74 -3.44
N THR A 107 -8.55 -43.66 -3.74
CA THR A 107 -7.50 -43.65 -4.77
C THR A 107 -6.12 -43.98 -4.18
N ASN A 108 -5.10 -44.06 -5.03
CA ASN A 108 -3.73 -44.29 -4.56
C ASN A 108 -3.27 -43.17 -3.62
N PRO A 109 -2.51 -43.48 -2.55
CA PRO A 109 -2.09 -42.50 -1.55
C PRO A 109 -1.25 -41.36 -2.14
N LEU A 110 -0.52 -41.61 -3.23
CA LEU A 110 0.20 -40.57 -3.98
C LEU A 110 -0.73 -39.56 -4.64
N ILE A 111 -1.90 -40.01 -5.14
CA ILE A 111 -2.89 -39.15 -5.79
C ILE A 111 -3.61 -38.31 -4.73
N GLU A 112 -3.98 -38.92 -3.60
CA GLU A 112 -4.57 -38.22 -2.46
C GLU A 112 -3.62 -37.14 -1.91
N PHE A 113 -2.34 -37.47 -1.76
CA PHE A 113 -1.32 -36.51 -1.34
C PHE A 113 -1.18 -35.36 -2.34
N ALA A 114 -1.08 -35.64 -3.64
CA ALA A 114 -1.00 -34.60 -4.67
C ALA A 114 -2.25 -33.70 -4.69
N ALA A 115 -3.43 -34.28 -4.53
CA ALA A 115 -4.72 -33.59 -4.46
C ALA A 115 -4.80 -32.63 -3.25
N SER A 116 -4.30 -33.06 -2.08
CA SER A 116 -4.26 -32.23 -0.88
C SER A 116 -3.30 -31.03 -1.02
N ILE A 117 -2.13 -31.22 -1.64
CA ILE A 117 -1.20 -30.11 -1.91
C ILE A 117 -1.84 -29.11 -2.88
N PHE A 118 -2.41 -29.60 -3.97
CA PHE A 118 -3.03 -28.75 -4.99
C PHE A 118 -4.17 -27.90 -4.43
N SER A 119 -5.06 -28.50 -3.64
CA SER A 119 -6.15 -27.77 -2.97
C SER A 119 -5.63 -26.74 -1.96
N GLY A 120 -4.57 -27.07 -1.20
CA GLY A 120 -3.91 -26.13 -0.29
C GLY A 120 -3.30 -24.92 -1.01
N LEU A 121 -2.68 -25.13 -2.17
CA LEU A 121 -2.13 -24.05 -3.00
C LEU A 121 -3.24 -23.16 -3.57
N LEU A 122 -4.32 -23.74 -4.09
CA LEU A 122 -5.48 -23.00 -4.58
C LEU A 122 -6.11 -22.14 -3.49
N LEU A 123 -6.28 -22.70 -2.29
CA LEU A 123 -6.83 -21.98 -1.15
C LEU A 123 -5.91 -20.82 -0.73
N SER A 124 -4.60 -21.07 -0.66
CA SER A 124 -3.61 -20.04 -0.32
C SER A 124 -3.62 -18.89 -1.32
N PHE A 125 -3.65 -19.20 -2.62
CA PHE A 125 -3.74 -18.20 -3.67
C PHE A 125 -5.04 -17.40 -3.61
N TYR A 126 -6.17 -18.06 -3.34
CA TYR A 126 -7.46 -17.40 -3.16
C TYR A 126 -7.44 -16.43 -1.98
N ILE A 127 -6.94 -16.85 -0.81
CA ILE A 127 -6.85 -16.00 0.38
C ILE A 127 -5.94 -14.80 0.11
N MET A 128 -4.77 -15.02 -0.48
CA MET A 128 -3.83 -13.95 -0.82
C MET A 128 -4.43 -12.93 -1.78
N SER A 129 -5.12 -13.40 -2.82
CA SER A 129 -5.81 -12.54 -3.79
C SER A 129 -6.98 -11.79 -3.15
N PHE A 130 -7.76 -12.45 -2.30
CA PHE A 130 -8.86 -11.83 -1.57
C PHE A 130 -8.37 -10.69 -0.66
N ILE A 131 -7.30 -10.93 0.10
CA ILE A 131 -6.68 -9.91 0.95
C ILE A 131 -6.18 -8.77 0.06
N GLY A 132 -5.35 -9.07 -0.94
CA GLY A 132 -4.75 -8.07 -1.84
C GLY A 132 -5.78 -7.15 -2.50
N SER A 133 -6.87 -7.70 -3.03
CA SER A 133 -7.92 -6.93 -3.68
C SER A 133 -8.82 -6.15 -2.72
N ASN A 134 -8.89 -6.53 -1.44
CA ASN A 134 -9.73 -5.88 -0.44
C ASN A 134 -8.95 -5.01 0.57
N LEU A 135 -7.61 -4.98 0.52
CA LEU A 135 -6.76 -4.18 1.42
C LEU A 135 -7.16 -2.70 1.46
N ASP A 136 -7.56 -2.13 0.32
CA ASP A 136 -7.99 -0.73 0.23
C ASP A 136 -9.25 -0.43 1.08
N ILE A 137 -10.14 -1.41 1.25
CA ILE A 137 -11.31 -1.29 2.15
C ILE A 137 -10.86 -1.29 3.61
N PHE A 138 -9.90 -2.16 3.97
CA PHE A 138 -9.37 -2.25 5.33
C PHE A 138 -8.62 -0.96 5.72
N VAL A 139 -7.78 -0.43 4.84
CA VAL A 139 -7.05 0.83 5.06
C VAL A 139 -7.99 2.04 5.14
N LYS A 140 -9.04 2.08 4.32
CA LYS A 140 -10.06 3.15 4.40
C LYS A 140 -10.87 3.06 5.69
N LYS A 141 -11.21 1.86 6.15
CA LYS A 141 -11.98 1.65 7.39
C LYS A 141 -11.17 2.02 8.64
N THR A 142 -9.88 1.69 8.70
CA THR A 142 -9.00 2.08 9.83
C THR A 142 -8.80 3.59 9.89
N ARG A 143 -8.62 4.27 8.73
CA ARG A 143 -8.52 5.74 8.67
C ARG A 143 -9.81 6.42 9.14
N LYS A 144 -10.98 5.89 8.76
CA LYS A 144 -12.29 6.44 9.17
C LYS A 144 -12.55 6.27 10.66
N PHE A 145 -12.08 5.17 11.26
CA PHE A 145 -12.16 4.94 12.70
C PHE A 145 -11.28 5.94 13.48
N ASN A 146 -10.04 6.16 13.06
CA ASN A 146 -9.14 7.14 13.70
C ASN A 146 -9.59 8.60 13.53
N ALA A 147 -10.28 8.94 12.44
CA ALA A 147 -10.85 10.27 12.25
C ALA A 147 -12.10 10.50 13.12
N GLY A 148 -12.90 9.45 13.37
CA GLY A 148 -14.06 9.51 14.25
C GLY A 148 -13.70 9.71 15.73
N SER A 149 -12.57 9.15 16.18
CA SER A 149 -12.08 9.31 17.56
C SER A 149 -11.45 10.67 17.85
N LEU A 150 -11.13 11.47 16.82
CA LEU A 150 -10.60 12.83 16.98
C LEU A 150 -11.68 13.91 16.95
N LEU A 151 -12.94 13.56 16.67
CA LEU A 151 -14.10 14.46 16.67
C LEU A 151 -14.99 14.28 17.93
N SER A 152 -14.56 13.45 18.88
CA SER A 152 -15.26 13.20 20.16
C SER A 152 -14.53 13.77 21.39
N VAL A 153 -13.59 14.69 21.21
CA VAL A 153 -12.92 15.48 22.26
C VAL A 153 -13.04 16.95 21.90
#